data_AF-A0A965XKT5-F1
#
_entry.id   AF-A0A965XKT5-F1
#
_cell.length_a   1.000
_cell.length_b   1.000
_cell.length_c   1.000
_cell.angle_alpha   90.00
_cell.angle_beta   90.00
_cell.angle_gamma   90.00
#
_symmetry.space_group_name_H-M   'P 1'
#
loop_
_entity.id
_entity.type
_entity.pdbx_description
1 polymer ?
#
loop_
_entity_poly.entity_id
_entity_poly.type
_entity_poly.pdbx_seq_one_letter_code
_entity_poly.pdbx_strand_id
1 'polypeptide(L)' 'MEKRDLCVSGFDAEKDFIEIERTREFVETARLVGEYIKGLPLTVEQNDKLVELMIQHTRAAERSGYVAAIGAALFKTL' A
#
# COMPACT_ATOMS: atom_id res chain seq x y z
N MET A 1 10.52 -29.24 30.65
CA MET A 1 9.55 -28.51 29.82
C MET A 1 10.23 -27.22 29.39
N GLU A 2 10.97 -27.30 28.29
CA GLU A 2 11.88 -26.27 27.82
C GLU A 2 11.10 -25.24 27.01
N LYS A 3 11.02 -24.01 27.53
CA LYS A 3 10.46 -22.88 26.80
C LYS A 3 11.49 -22.49 25.74
N ARG A 4 11.25 -22.89 24.49
CA ARG A 4 11.99 -22.33 23.36
C ARG A 4 11.40 -20.94 23.10
N ASP A 5 12.08 -19.93 23.63
CA ASP A 5 11.91 -18.55 23.19
C ASP A 5 12.22 -18.52 21.70
N LEU A 6 11.18 -18.38 20.88
CA LEU A 6 11.32 -18.16 19.45
C LEU A 6 11.87 -16.75 19.27
N CYS A 7 13.19 -16.62 19.29
CA CYS A 7 13.85 -15.40 18.87
C CYS A 7 13.57 -15.24 17.38
N VAL A 8 12.60 -14.40 17.01
CA VAL A 8 12.41 -13.95 15.62
C VAL A 8 13.47 -12.88 15.34
N SER A 9 14.75 -13.26 15.47
CA SER A 9 15.86 -12.44 14.99
C SER A 9 15.96 -12.64 13.49
N GLY A 10 15.27 -11.78 12.72
CA GLY A 10 15.43 -11.78 11.27
C GLY A 10 14.39 -11.03 10.45
N PHE A 11 13.52 -10.22 11.04
CA PHE A 11 12.63 -9.36 10.24
C PHE A 11 13.19 -7.94 10.21
N ASP A 12 14.10 -7.69 9.27
CA ASP A 12 14.52 -6.33 8.94
C ASP A 12 13.41 -5.73 8.07
N ALA A 13 12.53 -4.95 8.69
CA ALA A 13 11.39 -4.35 8.01
C ALA A 13 11.80 -3.53 6.77
N GLU A 14 13.06 -3.05 6.68
CA GLU A 14 13.59 -2.35 5.52
C GLU A 14 14.08 -3.27 4.38
N LYS A 15 14.43 -4.54 4.65
CA LYS A 15 15.00 -5.47 3.65
C LYS A 15 14.02 -6.50 3.13
N ASP A 16 12.99 -6.84 3.91
CA ASP A 16 12.03 -7.89 3.57
C ASP A 16 10.68 -7.33 3.05
N PHE A 17 10.73 -6.23 2.28
CA PHE A 17 9.56 -5.73 1.57
C PHE A 17 9.28 -6.61 0.35
N ILE A 18 8.14 -7.29 0.33
CA ILE A 18 7.53 -7.76 -0.92
C ILE A 18 7.13 -6.49 -1.66
N GLU A 19 7.71 -6.21 -2.82
CA GLU A 19 7.24 -5.16 -3.70
C GLU A 19 6.08 -5.75 -4.53
N ILE A 20 4.84 -5.47 -4.12
CA ILE A 20 3.66 -5.76 -4.96
C ILE A 20 3.67 -4.74 -6.09
N GLU A 21 4.01 -5.22 -7.29
CA GLU A 21 3.93 -4.43 -8.49
C GLU A 21 2.49 -3.95 -8.73
N ARG A 22 2.36 -2.72 -9.23
CA ARG A 22 1.07 -2.18 -9.67
C ARG A 22 0.58 -2.95 -10.87
N THR A 23 -0.64 -3.45 -10.78
CA THR A 23 -1.28 -4.15 -11.89
C THR A 23 -1.60 -3.19 -13.04
N ARG A 24 -1.78 -3.73 -14.25
CA ARG A 24 -2.28 -2.93 -15.38
C ARG A 24 -3.62 -2.25 -15.07
N GLU A 25 -4.50 -2.94 -14.36
CA GLU A 25 -5.79 -2.42 -13.91
C GLU A 25 -5.62 -1.23 -12.96
N PHE A 26 -4.65 -1.29 -12.04
CA PHE A 26 -4.33 -0.15 -11.17
C PHE A 26 -3.92 1.08 -12.00
N VAL A 27 -3.05 0.90 -13.00
CA VAL A 27 -2.59 2.02 -13.85
C VAL A 27 -3.75 2.61 -14.65
N GLU A 28 -4.62 1.76 -15.20
CA GLU A 28 -5.77 2.18 -16.00
C GLU A 28 -6.80 2.95 -15.16
N THR A 29 -7.13 2.44 -13.98
CA THR A 29 -8.05 3.12 -13.06
C THR A 29 -7.48 4.43 -12.54
N ALA A 30 -6.20 4.48 -12.19
CA ALA A 30 -5.52 5.71 -11.79
C ALA A 30 -5.57 6.77 -12.90
N ARG A 31 -5.40 6.36 -14.17
CA ARG A 31 -5.53 7.25 -15.33
C ARG A 31 -6.95 7.82 -15.42
N LEU A 32 -7.98 6.98 -15.34
CA LEU A 32 -9.38 7.40 -15.44
C LEU A 32 -9.77 8.41 -14.35
N VAL A 33 -9.33 8.16 -13.11
CA VAL A 33 -9.56 9.09 -11.99
C VAL A 33 -8.85 10.42 -12.24
N GLY A 34 -7.59 10.38 -12.71
CA GLY A 34 -6.84 11.59 -13.04
C GLY A 34 -7.51 12.43 -14.14
N GLU A 35 -8.02 11.79 -15.20
CA GLU A 35 -8.75 12.49 -16.27
C GLU A 35 -10.05 13.11 -15.77
N TYR A 36 -10.79 12.45 -14.88
CA TYR A 36 -11.99 13.03 -14.26
C TYR A 36 -11.65 14.25 -13.40
N ILE A 37 -10.62 14.15 -12.54
CA ILE A 37 -10.19 15.25 -11.67
C ILE A 37 -9.74 16.47 -12.47
N LYS A 38 -9.01 16.28 -13.58
CA LYS A 38 -8.63 17.37 -14.50
C LYS A 38 -9.82 18.13 -15.07
N GLY A 39 -10.98 17.48 -15.19
CA GLY A 39 -12.22 18.10 -15.69
C GLY A 39 -12.98 18.91 -14.63
N LEU A 40 -12.57 18.85 -13.36
CA LEU A 40 -13.23 19.59 -12.28
C LEU A 40 -12.73 21.05 -12.23
N PRO A 41 -13.59 22.00 -11.84
CA PRO A 41 -13.21 23.42 -11.71
C PRO A 41 -12.42 23.67 -10.41
N LEU A 42 -11.29 22.98 -10.26
CA LEU A 42 -10.38 23.13 -9.12
C LEU A 42 -9.36 24.24 -9.42
N THR A 43 -8.98 25.00 -8.40
CA THR A 43 -7.77 25.82 -8.52
C THR A 43 -6.54 24.92 -8.56
N VAL A 44 -5.40 25.47 -9.02
CA VAL A 44 -4.14 24.72 -9.08
C VAL A 44 -3.75 24.19 -7.70
N GLU A 45 -3.89 25.02 -6.67
CA GLU A 45 -3.55 24.65 -5.29
C GLU A 45 -4.45 23.52 -4.75
N GLN A 46 -5.73 23.54 -5.10
CA GLN A 46 -6.68 22.48 -4.73
C GLN A 46 -6.34 21.17 -5.44
N ASN A 47 -6.01 21.23 -6.73
CA ASN A 47 -5.61 20.06 -7.51
C ASN A 47 -4.31 19.44 -6.95
N ASP A 48 -3.30 20.28 -6.68
CA ASP A 48 -2.02 19.81 -6.13
C ASP A 48 -2.22 19.14 -4.77
N LYS A 49 -3.06 19.75 -3.90
CA LYS A 49 -3.38 19.15 -2.60
C LYS A 49 -4.14 17.84 -2.74
N LEU A 50 -5.08 17.75 -3.68
CA LEU A 50 -5.84 16.53 -3.94
C LEU A 50 -4.92 15.40 -4.41
N VAL A 51 -4.01 15.68 -5.34
CA VAL A 51 -3.01 14.71 -5.83
C VAL A 51 -2.12 14.23 -4.68
N GLU A 52 -1.62 15.14 -3.84
CA GLU A 52 -0.83 14.79 -2.66
C GLU A 52 -1.59 13.83 -1.73
N LEU A 53 -2.84 14.17 -1.39
CA LEU A 53 -3.69 13.36 -0.50
C LEU A 53 -3.99 11.98 -1.10
N MET A 54 -4.24 11.90 -2.42
CA MET A 54 -4.46 10.62 -3.10
C MET A 54 -3.22 9.72 -3.04
N ILE A 55 -2.02 10.27 -3.28
CA ILE A 55 -0.76 9.51 -3.17
C ILE A 55 -0.58 8.98 -1.75
N GLN A 56 -0.82 9.82 -0.74
CA GLN A 56 -0.73 9.42 0.66
C GLN A 56 -1.73 8.30 1.00
N HIS A 57 -2.98 8.42 0.55
CA HIS A 57 -4.03 7.43 0.75
C HIS A 57 -3.69 6.09 0.08
N THR A 58 -3.27 6.10 -1.19
CA THR A 58 -2.87 4.89 -1.91
C THR A 58 -1.71 4.18 -1.21
N ARG A 59 -0.67 4.93 -0.80
CA ARG A 59 0.46 4.34 -0.05
C ARG A 59 0.02 3.73 1.28
N ALA A 60 -0.93 4.35 1.97
CA ALA A 60 -1.49 3.79 3.20
C ALA A 60 -2.27 2.50 2.93
N ALA A 61 -3.10 2.48 1.87
CA ALA A 61 -3.84 1.29 1.45
C ALA A 61 -2.92 0.13 1.04
N GLU A 62 -1.87 0.41 0.26
CA GLU A 62 -0.83 -0.56 -0.11
C GLU A 62 -0.20 -1.16 1.16
N ARG A 63 0.28 -0.31 2.10
CA ARG A 63 0.83 -0.76 3.41
C ARG A 63 -0.14 -1.62 4.21
N SER A 64 -1.40 -1.24 4.31
CA SER A 64 -2.42 -2.03 5.00
C SER A 64 -2.67 -3.38 4.30
N GLY A 65 -2.67 -3.41 2.98
CA GLY A 65 -2.75 -4.64 2.18
C GLY A 65 -1.59 -5.59 2.45
N TYR A 66 -0.35 -5.08 2.51
CA TYR A 66 0.83 -5.88 2.87
C TYR A 66 0.70 -6.53 4.26
N VAL A 67 0.32 -5.74 5.27
CA VAL A 67 0.12 -6.25 6.64
C VAL A 67 -0.96 -7.32 6.67
N ALA A 68 -2.08 -7.11 5.96
CA ALA A 68 -3.15 -8.09 5.87
C ALA A 68 -2.72 -9.38 5.17
N ALA A 69 -1.93 -9.30 4.09
CA ALA A 69 -1.41 -10.46 3.37
C ALA A 69 -0.43 -11.29 4.22
N ILE A 70 0.50 -10.63 4.93
CA ILE A 70 1.43 -11.29 5.85
C ILE A 70 0.66 -11.96 7.01
N GLY A 71 -0.29 -11.24 7.60
CA GLY A 71 -1.15 -11.79 8.66
C GLY A 71 -1.92 -13.03 8.18
N ALA A 72 -2.55 -12.94 7.00
CA ALA A 72 -3.29 -14.06 6.42
C ALA A 72 -2.40 -15.27 6.09
N ALA A 73 -1.16 -15.05 5.62
CA ALA A 73 -0.21 -16.12 5.34
C ALA A 73 0.22 -16.85 6.62
N LEU A 74 0.56 -16.11 7.68
CA LEU A 74 0.99 -16.67 8.97
C LEU A 74 -0.13 -17.47 9.66
N PHE A 75 -1.38 -16.99 9.59
CA PHE A 75 -2.52 -17.68 10.19
C PHE A 75 -2.98 -18.94 9.42
N LYS A 76 -2.64 -19.09 8.14
CA LYS A 76 -2.99 -20.29 7.35
C LYS A 76 -2.00 -21.45 7.53
N THR A 77 -0.82 -21.18 8.09
CA THR A 77 0.25 -22.17 8.32
C THR A 77 0.30 -22.70 9.76
N LEU A 78 -0.55 -22.19 10.66
CA LEU A 78 -0.77 -22.68 12.03
C LEU A 78 -2.06 -23.51 12.10
#